data_AF-A0A544QMA2-F1
#
_entry.id   AF-A0A544QMA2-F1
#
_cell.length_a   1.000
_cell.length_b   1.000
_cell.length_c   1.000
_cell.angle_alpha   90.00
_cell.angle_beta   90.00
_cell.angle_gamma   90.00
#
_symmetry.space_group_name_H-M   'P 1'
#
loop_
_entity.id
_entity.type
_entity.pdbx_description
1 polymer ?
#
loop_
_entity_poly.entity_id
_entity_poly.type
_entity_poly.pdbx_seq_one_letter_code
_entity_poly.pdbx_strand_id
1 'polypeptide(L)'
;MYAHTDHFRQRLHQQGRYVSVPIVAEAIKQGQLRWNTTDGWRFALVKHGVRYVIVVGDTETQSPVVVTGWTAIDDWETARAEARWNETDLQTIRLRADLSGHRDEQIPDRIRPRSVDRAFEIGGHRVVTAAGERAVSCVDCDGQFRSKDDLKRRHCRR
;
A
#
# COMPACT_ATOMS: atom_id res chain seq x y z
N MET A 1 -23.36 3.61 -6.62
CA MET A 1 -22.16 4.43 -6.35
C MET A 1 -21.42 3.75 -5.20
N TYR A 2 -20.14 3.43 -5.34
CA TYR A 2 -19.37 2.75 -4.27
C TYR A 2 -18.77 3.79 -3.34
N ALA A 3 -18.91 3.59 -2.02
CA ALA A 3 -18.25 4.47 -1.06
C ALA A 3 -16.75 4.14 -0.98
N HIS A 4 -15.92 5.12 -0.63
CA HIS A 4 -14.49 4.95 -0.44
C HIS A 4 -14.16 5.06 1.05
N THR A 5 -13.41 4.10 1.59
CA THR A 5 -12.88 4.24 2.96
C THR A 5 -11.87 5.39 3.02
N ASP A 6 -11.71 6.01 4.19
CA ASP A 6 -10.66 7.02 4.42
C ASP A 6 -9.27 6.42 4.25
N HIS A 7 -9.09 5.14 4.61
CA HIS A 7 -7.88 4.39 4.33
C HIS A 7 -7.57 4.36 2.82
N PHE A 8 -8.56 4.02 2.00
CA PHE A 8 -8.41 3.98 0.55
C PHE A 8 -8.08 5.37 -0.03
N ARG A 9 -8.81 6.41 0.39
CA ARG A 9 -8.56 7.80 -0.04
C ARG A 9 -7.15 8.25 0.27
N GLN A 10 -6.65 8.00 1.48
CA GLN A 10 -5.27 8.33 1.86
C GLN A 10 -4.23 7.63 0.97
N ARG A 11 -4.51 6.40 0.51
CA ARG A 11 -3.59 5.65 -0.35
C ARG A 11 -3.51 6.15 -1.78
N LEU A 12 -4.54 6.85 -2.28
CA LEU A 12 -4.51 7.45 -3.62
C LEU A 12 -3.42 8.52 -3.76
N HIS A 13 -2.98 9.13 -2.65
CA HIS A 13 -1.96 10.19 -2.65
C HIS A 13 -0.55 9.69 -2.31
N GLN A 14 -0.37 8.39 -2.03
CA GLN A 14 0.94 7.85 -1.66
C GLN A 14 1.81 7.60 -2.89
N GLN A 15 3.06 8.06 -2.86
CA GLN A 15 4.00 7.82 -3.95
C GLN A 15 4.22 6.32 -4.21
N GLY A 16 4.18 5.96 -5.49
CA GLY A 16 4.25 4.60 -6.04
C GLY A 16 3.02 3.72 -5.74
N ARG A 17 1.87 4.33 -5.40
CA ARG A 17 0.56 3.72 -5.59
C ARG A 17 0.02 4.23 -6.92
N TYR A 18 -0.37 3.32 -7.80
CA TYR A 18 -0.80 3.67 -9.15
C TYR A 18 -2.27 3.36 -9.41
N VAL A 19 -3.06 3.27 -8.34
CA VAL A 19 -4.52 3.15 -8.40
C VAL A 19 -5.12 4.55 -8.37
N SER A 20 -6.11 4.78 -9.23
CA SER A 20 -6.85 6.04 -9.32
C SER A 20 -8.36 5.77 -9.29
N VAL A 21 -9.16 6.79 -8.96
CA VAL A 21 -10.63 6.67 -8.94
C VAL A 21 -11.20 6.21 -10.30
N PRO A 22 -10.75 6.72 -11.46
CA PRO A 22 -11.20 6.20 -12.75
C PRO A 22 -10.92 4.70 -12.94
N ILE A 23 -9.72 4.24 -12.56
CA ILE A 23 -9.34 2.82 -12.65
C ILE A 23 -10.19 1.95 -11.72
N VAL A 24 -10.57 2.44 -10.55
CA VAL A 24 -11.49 1.73 -9.65
C VAL A 24 -12.83 1.50 -10.31
N ALA A 25 -13.44 2.56 -10.86
CA ALA A 25 -14.73 2.48 -11.52
C ALA A 25 -14.68 1.53 -12.73
N GLU A 26 -13.61 1.60 -13.51
CA GLU A 26 -13.38 0.71 -14.65
C GLU A 26 -13.21 -0.75 -14.20
N ALA A 27 -12.40 -1.01 -13.18
CA ALA A 27 -12.18 -2.36 -12.67
C ALA A 27 -13.45 -2.99 -12.11
N ILE A 28 -14.29 -2.23 -11.42
CA ILE A 28 -15.58 -2.73 -10.92
C ILE A 28 -16.53 -3.05 -12.09
N LYS A 29 -16.53 -2.24 -13.14
CA LYS A 29 -17.45 -2.40 -14.28
C LYS A 29 -17.01 -3.50 -15.26
N GLN A 30 -15.72 -3.63 -15.50
CA GLN A 30 -15.16 -4.41 -16.61
C GLN A 30 -14.14 -5.46 -16.15
N GLY A 31 -13.65 -5.37 -14.92
CA GLY A 31 -12.67 -6.29 -14.39
C GLY A 31 -13.26 -7.67 -14.16
N GLN A 32 -12.39 -8.68 -14.22
CA GLN A 32 -12.72 -10.03 -13.85
C GLN A 32 -13.02 -10.09 -12.35
N LEU A 33 -14.20 -10.59 -11.98
CA LEU A 33 -14.52 -10.92 -10.61
C LEU A 33 -13.69 -12.14 -10.18
N ARG A 34 -12.89 -11.99 -9.14
CA ARG A 34 -12.06 -13.04 -8.53
C ARG A 34 -12.57 -13.37 -7.13
N TRP A 35 -12.19 -14.54 -6.65
CA TRP A 35 -12.67 -15.15 -5.41
C TRP A 35 -12.77 -14.19 -4.21
N ASN A 36 -13.80 -14.41 -3.40
CA ASN A 36 -14.08 -13.69 -2.17
C ASN A 36 -13.20 -14.23 -1.03
N THR A 37 -12.66 -13.35 -0.19
CA THR A 37 -12.12 -13.73 1.14
C THR A 37 -12.80 -12.88 2.18
N THR A 38 -12.49 -13.05 3.47
CA THR A 38 -13.18 -12.36 4.58
C THR A 38 -13.15 -10.82 4.49
N ASP A 39 -12.25 -10.23 3.71
CA ASP A 39 -12.11 -8.78 3.49
C ASP A 39 -12.83 -8.26 2.22
N GLY A 40 -13.48 -9.12 1.43
CA GLY A 40 -14.39 -8.73 0.35
C GLY A 40 -14.08 -9.27 -1.06
N TRP A 41 -14.87 -8.80 -2.03
CA TRP A 41 -14.82 -9.16 -3.44
C TRP A 41 -13.64 -8.51 -4.15
N ARG A 42 -12.98 -9.26 -5.04
CA ARG A 42 -11.85 -8.77 -5.83
C ARG A 42 -12.23 -8.56 -7.28
N PHE A 43 -11.98 -7.35 -7.79
CA PHE A 43 -12.11 -7.01 -9.19
C PHE A 43 -10.71 -6.82 -9.78
N ALA A 44 -10.35 -7.65 -10.75
CA ALA A 44 -9.05 -7.61 -11.41
C ALA A 44 -9.19 -7.08 -12.84
N LEU A 45 -8.54 -5.96 -13.13
CA LEU A 45 -8.46 -5.34 -14.45
C LEU A 45 -7.02 -5.36 -14.93
N VAL A 46 -6.73 -5.88 -16.12
CA VAL A 46 -5.40 -5.80 -16.73
C VAL A 46 -5.43 -4.73 -17.81
N LYS A 47 -4.52 -3.75 -17.73
CA LYS A 47 -4.30 -2.75 -18.77
C LYS A 47 -2.80 -2.52 -18.92
N HIS A 48 -2.32 -2.54 -20.17
CA HIS A 48 -0.95 -2.14 -20.48
C HIS A 48 0.09 -2.93 -19.67
N GLY A 49 -0.07 -4.25 -19.60
CA GLY A 49 0.80 -5.16 -18.84
C GLY A 49 0.73 -5.03 -17.31
N VAL A 50 -0.14 -4.19 -16.76
CA VAL A 50 -0.32 -3.99 -15.32
C VAL A 50 -1.70 -4.45 -14.89
N ARG A 51 -1.76 -5.30 -13.87
CA ARG A 51 -2.98 -5.74 -13.21
C ARG A 51 -3.33 -4.81 -12.06
N TYR A 52 -4.54 -4.30 -12.05
CA TYR A 52 -5.15 -3.54 -10.97
C TYR A 52 -6.12 -4.46 -10.24
N VAL A 53 -5.94 -4.61 -8.93
CA VAL A 53 -6.85 -5.39 -8.09
C VAL A 53 -7.53 -4.45 -7.11
N ILE A 54 -8.85 -4.41 -7.15
CA ILE A 54 -9.70 -3.60 -6.28
C ILE A 54 -10.47 -4.53 -5.35
N VAL A 55 -10.41 -4.26 -4.05
CA VAL A 55 -11.18 -5.00 -3.03
C VAL A 55 -12.38 -4.17 -2.62
N VAL A 56 -13.55 -4.75 -2.80
CA VAL A 56 -14.83 -4.19 -2.39
C VAL A 56 -15.37 -5.02 -1.24
N GLY A 57 -15.42 -4.42 -0.05
CA GLY A 57 -16.04 -5.00 1.12
C GLY A 57 -17.55 -5.01 0.96
N ASP A 58 -18.14 -6.16 1.23
CA ASP A 58 -19.58 -6.27 1.48
C ASP A 58 -19.83 -5.80 2.92
N THR A 59 -20.78 -4.89 3.12
CA THR A 59 -21.08 -4.33 4.43
C THR A 59 -22.53 -4.63 4.77
N GLU A 60 -22.88 -4.61 6.06
CA GLU A 60 -24.29 -4.74 6.49
C GLU A 60 -25.20 -3.61 5.96
N THR A 61 -24.62 -2.56 5.37
CA THR A 61 -25.34 -1.51 4.67
C THR A 61 -25.48 -1.81 3.17
N GLN A 62 -26.56 -1.34 2.54
CA GLN A 62 -26.84 -1.56 1.11
C GLN A 62 -25.81 -0.96 0.13
N SER A 63 -24.72 -0.36 0.61
CA SER A 63 -23.72 0.30 -0.21
C SER A 63 -22.37 -0.43 -0.11
N PRO A 64 -21.94 -1.14 -1.16
CA PRO A 64 -20.61 -1.75 -1.18
C PRO A 64 -19.49 -0.69 -1.10
N VAL A 65 -18.42 -1.02 -0.36
CA VAL A 65 -17.36 -0.06 -0.01
C VAL A 65 -16.01 -0.50 -0.58
N VAL A 66 -15.30 0.39 -1.26
CA VAL A 66 -13.92 0.15 -1.69
C VAL A 66 -12.98 0.23 -0.50
N VAL A 67 -12.40 -0.92 -0.14
CA VAL A 67 -11.54 -1.10 1.04
C VAL A 67 -10.09 -0.80 0.70
N THR A 68 -9.59 -1.34 -0.41
CA THR A 68 -8.20 -1.18 -0.83
C THR A 68 -8.04 -1.48 -2.32
N GLY A 69 -6.90 -1.08 -2.88
CA GLY A 69 -6.49 -1.46 -4.22
C GLY A 69 -4.97 -1.48 -4.37
N TRP A 70 -4.48 -2.29 -5.30
CA TRP A 70 -3.06 -2.35 -5.62
C TRP A 70 -2.82 -2.70 -7.09
N THR A 71 -1.58 -2.52 -7.52
CA THR A 71 -1.08 -2.90 -8.83
C THR A 71 -0.09 -4.05 -8.72
N ALA A 72 -0.04 -4.89 -9.75
CA ALA A 72 0.95 -5.92 -9.95
C ALA A 72 1.33 -5.98 -11.44
N ILE A 73 2.55 -6.41 -11.75
CA ILE A 73 2.93 -6.68 -13.15
C ILE A 73 2.20 -7.94 -13.60
N ASP A 74 1.46 -7.82 -14.69
CA ASP A 74 0.81 -8.93 -15.38
C ASP A 74 1.71 -9.47 -16.50
N ASP A 75 2.26 -8.54 -17.29
CA ASP A 75 3.20 -8.77 -18.38
C ASP A 75 4.26 -7.66 -18.36
N TRP A 76 5.51 -8.05 -18.13
CA TRP A 76 6.62 -7.12 -18.00
C TRP A 76 6.99 -6.44 -19.32
N GLU A 77 6.96 -7.18 -20.43
CA GLU A 77 7.35 -6.63 -21.73
C GLU A 77 6.31 -5.64 -22.21
N THR A 78 5.03 -5.99 -22.09
CA THR A 78 3.92 -5.10 -22.41
C THR A 78 3.95 -3.85 -21.51
N ALA A 79 4.20 -4.00 -20.20
CA ALA A 79 4.27 -2.84 -19.30
C ALA A 79 5.47 -1.93 -19.58
N ARG A 80 6.61 -2.49 -20.00
CA ARG A 80 7.82 -1.73 -20.32
C ARG A 80 7.73 -0.96 -21.63
N ALA A 81 6.95 -1.46 -22.59
CA ALA A 81 6.73 -0.78 -23.87
C ALA A 81 5.89 0.51 -23.75
N GLU A 82 5.29 0.75 -22.58
CA GLU A 82 4.31 1.81 -22.37
C GLU A 82 4.96 3.09 -21.84
N ALA A 83 4.79 4.20 -22.58
CA ALA A 83 5.43 5.49 -22.26
C ALA A 83 5.03 6.09 -20.90
N ARG A 84 3.89 5.66 -20.33
CA ARG A 84 3.38 6.11 -19.02
C ARG A 84 4.23 5.64 -17.83
N TRP A 85 5.08 4.63 -18.02
CA TRP A 85 5.86 4.04 -16.95
C TRP A 85 7.34 4.29 -17.20
N ASN A 86 8.04 4.79 -16.18
CA ASN A 86 9.49 4.64 -16.16
C ASN A 86 9.89 3.33 -15.46
N GLU A 87 11.15 2.94 -15.59
CA GLU A 87 11.70 1.73 -14.97
C GLU A 87 11.49 1.72 -13.43
N THR A 88 11.62 2.88 -12.77
CA THR A 88 11.39 2.98 -11.32
C THR A 88 9.95 2.64 -10.95
N ASP A 89 8.97 3.04 -11.77
CA ASP A 89 7.57 2.72 -11.54
C ASP A 89 7.31 1.22 -11.64
N LEU A 90 7.82 0.57 -12.69
CA LEU A 90 7.64 -0.86 -12.91
C LEU A 90 8.30 -1.70 -11.81
N GLN A 91 9.52 -1.33 -11.42
CA GLN A 91 10.21 -1.97 -10.30
C GLN A 91 9.45 -1.74 -8.98
N THR A 92 8.89 -0.55 -8.76
CA THR A 92 8.08 -0.25 -7.57
C THR A 92 6.81 -1.09 -7.52
N ILE A 93 6.10 -1.23 -8.65
CA ILE A 93 4.90 -2.09 -8.77
C ILE A 93 5.26 -3.54 -8.44
N ARG A 94 6.32 -4.07 -9.06
CA ARG A 94 6.80 -5.44 -8.83
C ARG A 94 7.15 -5.68 -7.37
N LEU A 95 7.99 -4.81 -6.80
CA LEU A 95 8.43 -4.90 -5.40
C LEU A 95 7.24 -4.95 -4.42
N ARG A 96 6.24 -4.08 -4.64
CA ARG A 96 5.07 -4.00 -3.76
C ARG A 96 4.12 -5.19 -3.92
N ALA A 97 4.02 -5.75 -5.12
CA ALA A 97 3.28 -6.98 -5.36
C ALA A 97 3.95 -8.16 -4.66
N ASP A 98 5.27 -8.31 -4.82
CA ASP A 98 6.06 -9.36 -4.17
C ASP A 98 5.91 -9.26 -2.64
N LEU A 99 6.09 -8.06 -2.05
CA LEU A 99 5.89 -7.80 -0.61
C LEU A 99 4.48 -8.14 -0.11
N SER A 100 3.47 -8.02 -0.97
CA SER A 100 2.08 -8.31 -0.59
C SER A 100 1.76 -9.80 -0.67
N GLY A 101 2.43 -10.54 -1.57
CA GLY A 101 2.29 -11.99 -1.73
C GLY A 101 3.09 -12.80 -0.70
N HIS A 102 4.24 -12.27 -0.25
CA HIS A 102 5.16 -12.91 0.68
C HIS A 102 5.13 -12.24 2.07
N ARG A 103 3.96 -12.18 2.70
CA ARG A 103 3.80 -11.47 3.99
C ARG A 103 4.67 -12.04 5.12
N ASP A 104 4.97 -13.33 5.06
CA ASP A 104 5.71 -14.06 6.10
C ASP A 104 7.13 -14.46 5.68
N GLU A 105 7.54 -14.17 4.43
CA GLU A 105 8.86 -14.49 3.90
C GLU A 105 9.65 -13.20 3.66
N GLN A 106 10.86 -13.10 4.23
CA GLN A 106 11.82 -12.08 3.79
C GLN A 106 12.16 -12.39 2.33
N ILE A 107 11.76 -11.55 1.39
CA ILE A 107 12.11 -11.69 -0.03
C ILE A 107 13.62 -11.48 -0.16
N PRO A 108 14.42 -12.54 -0.35
CA PRO A 108 15.86 -12.40 -0.46
C PRO A 108 16.17 -11.65 -1.77
N ASP A 109 17.27 -10.90 -1.77
CA ASP A 109 17.88 -10.24 -2.93
C ASP A 109 17.21 -8.99 -3.52
N ARG A 110 16.00 -8.59 -3.10
CA ARG A 110 15.34 -7.37 -3.64
C ARG A 110 15.06 -6.27 -2.64
N ILE A 111 14.99 -6.62 -1.36
CA ILE A 111 14.91 -5.68 -0.25
C ILE A 111 16.03 -6.08 0.69
N ARG A 112 17.21 -5.50 0.52
CA ARG A 112 18.18 -5.51 1.62
C ARG A 112 17.65 -4.53 2.65
N PRO A 113 17.35 -4.96 3.89
CA PRO A 113 17.11 -4.01 4.97
C PRO A 113 18.28 -3.06 5.02
N ARG A 114 18.04 -1.77 4.74
CA ARG A 114 19.04 -0.76 5.02
C ARG A 114 19.06 -0.60 6.53
N SER A 115 20.24 -0.73 7.15
CA SER A 115 20.44 -0.24 8.52
C SER A 115 20.04 1.23 8.52
N VAL A 116 18.91 1.54 9.16
CA VAL A 116 18.41 2.90 9.27
C VAL A 116 19.24 3.57 10.38
N ASP A 117 20.35 4.16 9.97
CA ASP A 117 21.32 4.88 10.79
C ASP A 117 20.84 6.30 11.18
N ARG A 118 19.71 6.74 10.64
CA ARG A 118 19.09 8.03 10.88
C ARG A 118 17.68 7.90 11.44
N ALA A 119 17.28 8.85 12.28
CA ALA A 119 15.91 8.89 12.79
C ALA A 119 14.88 8.97 11.63
N PHE A 120 13.85 8.12 11.70
CA PHE A 120 12.76 8.04 10.72
C PHE A 120 11.60 8.93 11.15
N GLU A 121 11.04 9.73 10.23
CA GLU A 121 9.94 10.63 10.56
C GLU A 121 8.58 9.93 10.48
N ILE A 122 7.83 9.95 11.59
CA ILE A 122 6.51 9.35 11.68
C ILE A 122 5.61 10.12 12.65
N GLY A 123 4.44 10.56 12.19
CA GLY A 123 3.47 11.27 13.04
C GLY A 123 4.01 12.59 13.63
N GLY A 124 4.98 13.24 12.98
CA GLY A 124 5.65 14.43 13.49
C GLY A 124 6.77 14.15 14.51
N HIS A 125 7.14 12.88 14.72
CA HIS A 125 8.28 12.47 15.56
C HIS A 125 9.42 11.96 14.69
N ARG A 126 10.66 12.22 15.10
CA ARG A 126 11.85 11.57 14.52
C ARG A 126 12.26 10.40 15.39
N VAL A 127 11.95 9.18 14.97
CA VAL A 127 12.11 7.98 15.81
C VAL A 127 13.30 7.11 15.41
N VAL A 128 13.94 6.51 16.41
CA VAL A 128 14.99 5.50 16.27
C VAL A 128 14.56 4.21 16.97
N THR A 129 15.09 3.08 16.53
CA THR A 129 14.88 1.78 17.17
C THR A 129 16.04 0.85 16.83
N ALA A 130 16.46 0.03 17.79
CA ALA A 130 17.43 -1.02 17.53
C ALA A 130 16.72 -2.24 16.93
N ALA A 131 17.46 -3.06 16.17
CA ALA A 131 16.91 -4.28 15.62
C ALA A 131 16.40 -5.21 16.74
N GLY A 132 15.15 -5.66 16.64
CA GLY A 132 14.51 -6.54 17.63
C GLY A 132 13.73 -5.81 18.74
N GLU A 133 13.84 -4.49 18.83
CA GLU A 133 13.08 -3.72 19.82
C GLU A 133 11.59 -3.63 19.47
N ARG A 134 10.74 -3.69 20.50
CA ARG A 134 9.28 -3.66 20.37
C ARG A 134 8.69 -2.24 20.46
N ALA A 135 9.55 -1.24 20.60
CA ALA A 135 9.18 0.16 20.70
C ALA A 135 10.17 1.03 19.91
N VAL A 136 9.71 2.20 19.51
CA VAL A 136 10.53 3.23 18.88
C VAL A 136 10.63 4.42 19.82
N SER A 137 11.79 5.07 19.86
CA SER A 137 12.05 6.24 20.71
C SER A 137 12.19 7.48 19.85
N CYS A 138 11.49 8.55 20.17
CA CYS A 138 11.64 9.84 19.50
C CYS A 138 12.90 10.56 20.00
N VAL A 139 13.78 10.99 19.08
CA VAL A 139 15.02 11.72 19.43
C VAL A 139 14.78 13.19 19.81
N ASP A 140 13.58 13.71 19.53
CA ASP A 140 13.24 15.12 19.80
C ASP A 140 12.49 15.31 21.13
N CYS A 141 11.74 14.31 21.61
CA CYS A 141 10.93 14.42 22.84
C CYS A 141 11.08 13.25 23.83
N ASP A 142 12.03 12.34 23.57
CA ASP A 142 12.30 11.13 24.36
C ASP A 142 11.10 10.19 24.58
N GLY A 143 10.02 10.39 23.83
CA GLY A 143 8.82 9.56 23.91
C GLY A 143 9.09 8.17 23.35
N GLN A 144 8.67 7.13 24.09
CA GLN A 144 8.60 5.76 23.58
C GLN A 144 7.19 5.44 23.07
N PHE A 145 7.15 4.78 21.92
CA PHE A 145 5.90 4.46 21.22
C PHE A 145 5.92 3.02 20.71
N ARG A 146 4.79 2.32 20.84
CA ARG A 146 4.63 0.94 20.35
C ARG A 146 3.71 0.85 19.14
N SER A 147 3.02 1.93 18.79
CA SER A 147 2.13 1.97 17.64
C SER A 147 2.18 3.32 16.93
N LYS A 148 1.77 3.31 15.66
CA LYS A 148 1.58 4.55 14.88
C LYS A 148 0.47 5.42 15.45
N ASP A 149 -0.50 4.81 16.13
CA ASP A 149 -1.63 5.51 16.70
C ASP A 149 -1.20 6.33 17.93
N ASP A 150 -0.29 5.78 18.74
CA ASP A 150 0.31 6.51 19.88
C ASP A 150 1.15 7.70 19.42
N LEU A 151 1.92 7.53 18.33
CA LEU A 151 2.69 8.59 17.68
C LEU A 151 1.80 9.73 17.16
N LYS A 152 0.60 9.41 16.67
CA LYS A 152 -0.36 10.42 16.18
C LYS A 152 -1.10 11.13 17.29
N ARG A 153 -1.45 10.41 18.38
CA ARG A 153 -2.18 10.98 19.52
C ARG A 153 -1.34 11.94 20.34
N ARG A 154 -0.06 11.60 20.56
CA ARG A 154 0.85 12.44 21.34
C ARG A 154 1.65 13.32 20.39
N HIS A 155 1.36 14.62 20.37
CA HIS A 155 2.18 15.56 19.62
C HIS A 155 3.61 15.61 20.16
N CYS A 156 4.58 15.63 19.24
CA CYS A 156 5.97 15.90 19.59
C CYS A 156 6.06 17.35 20.08
N ARG A 157 6.33 17.53 21.37
CA ARG A 157 6.65 18.83 21.95
C ARG A 157 8.16 18.84 22.12
N ARG A 158 8.83 19.71 21.34
CA ARG A 158 10.25 20.03 21.53
C ARG A 158 10.44 20.80 22.83
#